data_AF-A0A831M9Z8-F1
#
_entry.id   AF-A0A831M9Z8-F1
#
_cell.length_a   1.000
_cell.length_b   1.000
_cell.length_c   1.000
_cell.angle_alpha   90.00
_cell.angle_beta   90.00
_cell.angle_gamma   90.00
#
_symmetry.space_group_name_H-M   'P 1'
#
loop_
_entity.id
_entity.type
_entity.pdbx_description
1 polymer ?
#
loop_
_entity_poly.entity_id
_entity_poly.type
_entity_poly.pdbx_seq_one_letter_code
_entity_poly.pdbx_strand_id
1 'polypeptide(L)'
;MAAPLSLQVECGLGGQGEPVPERFVLGGRGQEVREVLDRWLAAENDYFKVRAADGAVYILRHAVAENRWELTLFDAGVRDETRLSST
;
A
#
# COMPACT_ATOMS: atom_id res chain seq x y z
N MET A 1 -12.85 -1.14 -17.32
CA MET A 1 -13.15 -0.92 -15.89
C MET A 1 -12.20 -1.78 -15.10
N ALA A 2 -11.16 -1.20 -14.48
CA ALA A 2 -10.35 -1.96 -13.53
C ALA A 2 -11.21 -2.16 -12.28
N ALA A 3 -11.49 -3.41 -11.92
CA ALA A 3 -12.18 -3.70 -10.67
C ALA A 3 -11.30 -3.22 -9.51
N PRO A 4 -11.87 -2.63 -8.44
CA PRO A 4 -11.10 -2.29 -7.26
C PRO A 4 -10.44 -3.57 -6.72
N LEU A 5 -9.12 -3.50 -6.53
CA LEU A 5 -8.35 -4.59 -5.99
C LEU A 5 -8.52 -4.59 -4.48
N SER A 6 -9.46 -5.40 -3.99
CA SER A 6 -9.68 -5.62 -2.56
C SER A 6 -8.42 -6.18 -1.91
N LEU A 7 -8.00 -5.57 -0.82
CA LEU A 7 -6.86 -5.99 -0.02
C LEU A 7 -7.31 -6.52 1.33
N GLN A 8 -6.64 -7.55 1.82
CA GLN A 8 -6.75 -7.94 3.21
C GLN A 8 -5.53 -7.38 3.95
N VAL A 9 -5.74 -6.33 4.73
CA VAL A 9 -4.67 -5.66 5.47
C VAL A 9 -4.73 -6.08 6.93
N GLU A 10 -3.61 -6.58 7.44
CA GLU A 10 -3.38 -6.85 8.84
C GLU A 10 -2.81 -5.57 9.46
N CYS A 11 -3.63 -4.89 10.27
CA CYS A 11 -3.21 -3.72 11.03
C CYS A 11 -2.67 -4.16 12.39
N GLY A 12 -1.40 -3.83 12.64
CA GLY A 12 -0.78 -3.99 13.94
C GLY A 12 -1.08 -2.80 14.85
N LEU A 13 -0.98 -3.04 16.15
CA LEU A 13 -0.80 -1.96 17.11
C LEU A 13 0.62 -1.44 16.94
N GLY A 14 0.81 -0.35 16.20
CA GLY A 14 2.10 0.31 16.11
C GLY A 14 2.60 0.72 17.51
N GLY A 15 3.89 1.00 17.64
CA GLY A 15 4.51 1.38 18.91
C GLY A 15 3.92 2.64 19.59
N GLN A 16 3.07 3.39 18.88
CA GLN A 16 2.33 4.56 19.40
C GLN A 16 0.83 4.30 19.62
N GLY A 17 0.36 3.06 19.44
CA GLY A 17 -1.05 2.69 19.54
C GLY A 17 -1.87 3.05 18.28
N GLU A 18 -1.26 3.64 17.26
CA GLU A 18 -1.90 3.87 15.97
C GLU A 18 -1.93 2.58 15.13
N PRO A 19 -3.08 2.26 14.50
CA PRO A 19 -3.17 1.12 13.60
C PRO A 19 -2.29 1.41 12.38
N VAL A 20 -1.19 0.66 12.26
CA VAL A 20 -0.32 0.72 11.08
C VAL A 20 -0.45 -0.58 10.30
N PRO A 21 -0.54 -0.51 8.97
CA PRO A 21 -0.53 -1.70 8.14
C PRO A 21 0.85 -2.37 8.28
N GLU A 22 0.88 -3.57 8.87
CA GLU A 22 2.11 -4.37 9.00
C GLU A 22 2.25 -5.35 7.84
N ARG A 23 1.12 -5.85 7.34
CA ARG A 23 1.09 -6.81 6.25
C ARG A 23 -0.19 -6.67 5.46
N PHE A 24 -0.13 -6.91 4.16
CA PHE A 24 -1.33 -6.92 3.32
C PHE A 24 -1.27 -8.07 2.32
N VAL A 25 -2.42 -8.67 2.02
CA VAL A 25 -2.56 -9.71 1.02
C VAL A 25 -3.24 -9.13 -0.21
N LEU A 26 -2.50 -9.11 -1.32
CA LEU A 26 -2.96 -8.69 -2.64
C LEU A 26 -3.05 -9.92 -3.55
N GLY A 27 -4.26 -10.27 -4.01
CA GLY A 27 -4.45 -11.36 -4.98
C GLY A 27 -3.88 -12.72 -4.54
N GLY A 28 -3.90 -12.99 -3.23
CA GLY A 28 -3.34 -14.21 -2.64
C GLY A 28 -1.85 -14.16 -2.31
N ARG A 29 -1.16 -13.04 -2.55
CA ARG A 29 0.23 -12.81 -2.15
C ARG A 29 0.30 -11.87 -0.96
N GLY A 30 0.84 -12.35 0.15
CA GLY A 30 1.05 -11.54 1.36
C GLY A 30 2.36 -10.76 1.28
N GLN A 31 2.27 -9.44 1.27
CA GLN A 31 3.41 -8.52 1.30
C GLN A 31 3.55 -7.93 2.70
N GLU A 32 4.75 -8.05 3.25
CA GLU A 32 5.13 -7.46 4.53
C GLU A 32 5.52 -5.99 4.32
N VAL A 33 4.93 -5.10 5.10
CA VAL A 33 5.25 -3.67 5.09
C VAL A 33 6.55 -3.48 5.86
N ARG A 34 7.59 -3.01 5.17
CA ARG A 34 8.88 -2.67 5.78
C ARG A 34 8.89 -1.29 6.39
N GLU A 35 8.25 -0.35 5.71
CA GLU A 35 8.28 1.06 6.10
C GLU A 35 6.99 1.73 5.63
N VAL A 36 6.41 2.56 6.50
CA VAL A 36 5.31 3.45 6.12
C VAL A 36 5.94 4.79 5.71
N LEU A 37 5.87 5.11 4.41
CA LEU A 37 6.45 6.33 3.85
C LEU A 37 5.60 7.56 4.16
N ASP A 38 4.28 7.44 3.99
CA ASP A 38 3.33 8.53 4.22
C ASP A 38 1.98 7.97 4.70
N ARG A 39 1.24 8.81 5.42
CA ARG A 39 -0.15 8.55 5.84
C ARG A 39 -0.97 9.82 5.68
N TRP A 40 -2.10 9.69 5.01
CA TRP A 40 -3.09 10.75 4.85
C TRP A 40 -4.39 10.28 5.47
N LEU A 41 -4.63 10.73 6.70
CA LEU A 41 -5.83 10.38 7.43
C LEU A 41 -6.95 11.34 7.02
N ALA A 42 -8.11 10.82 6.66
CA ALA A 42 -9.27 11.62 6.28
C ALA A 42 -10.55 11.05 6.90
N ALA A 43 -11.61 11.85 6.97
CA ALA A 43 -12.85 11.46 7.66
C ALA A 43 -13.51 10.19 7.10
N GLU A 44 -13.35 9.93 5.81
CA GLU A 44 -14.04 8.83 5.13
C GLU A 44 -13.07 7.79 4.53
N ASN A 45 -11.86 8.23 4.16
CA ASN A 45 -10.90 7.42 3.41
C ASN A 45 -9.48 7.73 3.83
N ASP A 46 -8.87 6.84 4.59
CA ASP A 46 -7.47 6.95 4.96
C ASP A 46 -6.59 6.37 3.85
N TYR A 47 -5.48 7.03 3.57
CA TYR A 47 -4.50 6.56 2.59
C TYR A 47 -3.16 6.30 3.27
N PHE A 48 -2.55 5.17 2.97
CA PHE A 48 -1.27 4.76 3.51
C PHE A 48 -0.32 4.42 2.37
N LYS A 49 0.78 5.16 2.27
CA LYS A 49 1.88 4.84 1.37
C LYS A 49 2.90 4.00 2.11
N VAL A 50 3.09 2.78 1.66
CA VAL A 50 3.94 1.79 2.32
C VAL A 50 4.96 1.23 1.35
N ARG A 51 6.16 0.94 1.84
CA ARG A 51 7.16 0.17 1.15
C ARG A 51 7.10 -1.28 1.61
N ALA A 52 6.90 -2.19 0.67
CA ALA A 52 6.89 -3.61 0.96
C ALA A 52 8.31 -4.20 0.98
N ALA A 53 8.42 -5.43 1.50
CA ALA A 53 9.67 -6.19 1.55
C ALA A 53 10.30 -6.47 0.17
N ASP A 54 9.51 -6.47 -0.90
CA ASP A 54 10.03 -6.63 -2.27
C ASP A 54 10.68 -5.34 -2.82
N GLY A 55 10.58 -4.23 -2.08
CA GLY A 55 11.15 -2.94 -2.45
C GLY A 55 10.16 -2.03 -3.19
N ALA A 56 9.02 -2.55 -3.65
CA ALA A 56 7.94 -1.78 -4.24
C ALA A 56 7.20 -0.90 -3.22
N VAL A 57 6.58 0.15 -3.74
CA VAL A 57 5.76 1.11 -3.01
C VAL A 57 4.29 0.89 -3.36
N TYR A 58 3.45 0.84 -2.34
CA TYR A 58 2.01 0.62 -2.45
C TYR A 58 1.27 1.76 -1.77
N ILE A 59 0.18 2.22 -2.39
CA ILE A 59 -0.77 3.15 -1.78
C ILE A 59 -2.06 2.39 -1.49
N LEU A 60 -2.28 2.15 -0.21
CA LEU A 60 -3.46 1.48 0.33
C LEU A 60 -4.50 2.54 0.69
N ARG A 61 -5.75 2.33 0.27
CA ARG A 61 -6.90 3.14 0.69
C ARG A 61 -7.75 2.33 1.64
N HIS A 62 -8.03 2.88 2.81
CA HIS A 62 -8.95 2.32 3.79
C HIS A 62 -10.24 3.15 3.78
N ALA A 63 -11.30 2.57 3.25
CA ALA A 63 -12.64 3.15 3.34
C ALA A 63 -13.18 2.85 4.75
N VAL A 64 -13.14 3.86 5.63
CA VAL A 64 -13.54 3.72 7.05
C VAL A 64 -15.00 3.30 7.17
N ALA A 65 -15.86 3.86 6.32
CA ALA A 65 -17.30 3.58 6.32
C ALA A 65 -17.64 2.10 6.05
N GLU A 66 -16.87 1.44 5.17
CA GLU A 66 -17.08 0.04 4.79
C GLU A 66 -16.07 -0.91 5.46
N ASN A 67 -15.15 -0.36 6.26
CA ASN A 67 -13.97 -1.02 6.77
C ASN A 67 -13.25 -1.88 5.71
N ARG A 68 -13.15 -1.35 4.48
CA ARG A 68 -12.60 -2.06 3.32
C ARG A 68 -11.27 -1.45 2.92
N TRP A 69 -10.30 -2.31 2.60
CA TRP A 69 -9.01 -1.89 2.07
C TRP A 69 -8.94 -2.15 0.57
N GLU A 70 -8.40 -1.19 -0.16
CA GLU A 70 -8.28 -1.20 -1.61
C GLU A 70 -6.90 -0.72 -2.04
N LEU A 71 -6.34 -1.34 -3.06
CA LEU A 71 -5.10 -0.86 -3.67
C LEU A 71 -5.42 0.31 -4.61
N THR A 72 -4.89 1.49 -4.30
CA THR A 72 -5.00 2.66 -5.18
C THR A 72 -3.87 2.70 -6.21
N LEU A 73 -2.64 2.42 -5.76
CA LEU A 73 -1.47 2.48 -6.62
C LEU A 73 -0.44 1.43 -6.19
N PHE A 74 0.19 0.81 -7.17
CA PHE A 74 1.36 -0.04 -7.00
C PHE A 74 2.46 0.47 -7.91
N ASP A 75 3.61 0.76 -7.31
CA ASP A 75 4.82 1.12 -7.99
C ASP A 75 5.88 0.07 -7.66
N ALA A 76 6.23 -0.77 -8.64
CA ALA A 76 7.22 -1.82 -8.45
C ALA A 76 8.64 -1.27 -8.20
N GLY A 77 8.87 0.05 -8.30
CA GLY A 77 10.19 0.67 -8.26
C GLY A 77 11.09 0.33 -9.45
N VAL A 78 10.62 -0.51 -10.40
CA VAL A 78 11.40 -0.92 -11.57
C VAL A 78 10.81 -0.28 -12.83
N ARG A 79 11.16 0.99 -13.06
CA ARG A 79 11.13 1.65 -14.39
C ARG A 79 11.72 3.06 -14.33
N ASP A 80 12.99 3.18 -13.94
CA ASP A 80 13.83 4.26 -14.46
C ASP A 80 15.29 3.82 -14.41
N GLU A 81 15.71 3.03 -15.41
CA GLU A 81 17.12 2.86 -15.84
C GLU A 81 17.20 1.76 -16.92
N THR A 82 16.36 1.80 -17.95
CA THR A 82 16.71 1.06 -19.17
C THR A 82 16.17 1.77 -20.41
N ARG A 83 17.11 2.47 -21.09
CA ARG A 83 17.06 3.07 -22.44
C ARG A 83 16.51 4.50 -22.58
N LEU A 84 17.26 5.46 -22.04
CA LEU A 84 17.50 6.73 -22.76
C LEU A 84 19.01 6.91 -22.94
N SER A 85 19.62 6.08 -23.80
CA SER A 85 20.94 6.36 -24.38
C SER A 85 21.05 5.73 -25.76
N SER A 86 21.28 6.59 -26.76
CA SER A 86 21.78 6.35 -28.13
C SER A 86 20.82 5.64 -29.10
N THR A 87 20.57 6.11 -30.33
CA THR A 87 21.30 6.96 -31.30
C THR A 87 20.30 7.79 -32.11
#